data_AF-I6NDA5-F1
#
_entry.id   AF-I6NDA5-F1
#
_cell.length_a   1.000
_cell.length_b   1.000
_cell.length_c   1.000
_cell.angle_alpha   90.00
_cell.angle_beta   90.00
_cell.angle_gamma   90.00
#
_symmetry.space_group_name_H-M   'P 1'
#
loop_
_entity.id
_entity.type
_entity.pdbx_description
1 polymer ?
#
loop_
_entity_poly.entity_id
_entity_poly.type
_entity_poly.pdbx_seq_one_letter_code
_entity_poly.pdbx_strand_id
1 'polypeptide(L)'
;MTSFPGSLPSSIISNGTATSERSERKRRDNINDRIQELLSMIPEEFFQEYYQKKKDLESEDGTPTGTGGTNIGKNKGTGTRDGKPNKGQILTQAVEYVTYLQNQVDLRNREEVELILKVKDLSKQTGSIVNDVNLENTSAEIALAKIGVGPLAGILEEYYGSTSSTGTSNDKQHERNNNFEYGGYSEYGDIG
;
A
#
# COMPACT_ATOMS: atom_id res chain seq x y z
N MET A 1 -32.35 -67.25 9.09
CA MET A 1 -30.95 -66.94 9.47
C MET A 1 -30.29 -66.25 8.28
N THR A 2 -30.15 -64.92 8.31
CA THR A 2 -29.17 -64.17 7.50
C THR A 2 -28.98 -62.81 8.18
N SER A 3 -28.12 -62.80 9.19
CA SER A 3 -27.59 -61.61 9.84
C SER A 3 -26.64 -60.86 8.91
N PHE A 4 -26.96 -59.63 8.54
CA PHE A 4 -26.01 -58.72 7.89
C PHE A 4 -25.07 -58.13 8.95
N PRO A 5 -23.74 -58.27 8.82
CA PRO A 5 -22.79 -57.75 9.80
C PRO A 5 -22.35 -56.32 9.45
N GLY A 6 -22.25 -55.48 10.48
CA GLY A 6 -21.22 -54.44 10.59
C GLY A 6 -21.44 -53.15 9.79
N SER A 7 -22.16 -52.19 10.37
CA SER A 7 -21.93 -50.77 10.07
C SER A 7 -20.62 -50.36 10.76
N LEU A 8 -19.57 -50.13 9.98
CA LEU A 8 -18.33 -49.53 10.45
C LEU A 8 -18.51 -48.00 10.60
N PRO A 9 -18.04 -47.38 11.70
CA PRO A 9 -18.11 -45.93 11.87
C PRO A 9 -17.14 -45.23 10.90
N SER A 10 -17.68 -44.41 10.00
CA SER A 10 -16.90 -43.47 9.18
C SER A 10 -16.22 -42.44 10.08
N SER A 11 -14.97 -42.73 10.44
CA SER A 11 -14.06 -41.79 11.11
C SER A 11 -12.73 -41.78 10.37
N ILE A 12 -12.79 -41.55 9.05
CA ILE A 12 -11.62 -41.10 8.30
C ILE A 12 -11.54 -39.59 8.51
N ILE A 13 -10.85 -39.18 9.58
CA ILE A 13 -10.37 -37.81 9.72
C ILE A 13 -9.37 -37.61 8.58
N SER A 14 -9.78 -36.89 7.55
CA SER A 14 -8.93 -36.53 6.43
C SER A 14 -7.73 -35.71 6.93
N ASN A 15 -6.55 -36.34 7.04
CA ASN A 15 -5.32 -35.63 7.42
C ASN A 15 -5.00 -34.40 6.53
N GLY A 16 -5.55 -34.34 5.30
CA GLY A 16 -5.45 -33.18 4.42
C GLY A 16 -6.24 -31.94 4.86
N THR A 17 -7.30 -32.09 5.67
CA THR A 17 -8.06 -30.94 6.20
C THR A 17 -7.38 -30.34 7.43
N ALA A 18 -6.78 -31.17 8.29
CA ALA A 18 -6.09 -30.69 9.50
C ALA A 18 -4.82 -29.89 9.20
N THR A 19 -4.06 -30.25 8.16
CA THR A 19 -2.90 -29.47 7.70
C THR A 19 -3.33 -28.16 7.05
N SER A 20 -4.44 -28.16 6.30
CA SER A 20 -5.07 -26.97 5.74
C SER A 20 -5.54 -26.01 6.83
N GLU A 21 -6.24 -26.50 7.84
CA GLU A 21 -6.69 -25.72 9.01
C GLU A 21 -5.53 -25.08 9.78
N ARG A 22 -4.42 -25.81 9.97
CA ARG A 22 -3.22 -25.25 10.62
C ARG A 22 -2.56 -24.18 9.76
N SER A 23 -2.50 -24.38 8.45
CA SER A 23 -1.98 -23.39 7.51
C SER A 23 -2.87 -22.14 7.48
N GLU A 24 -4.19 -22.31 7.50
CA GLU A 24 -5.14 -21.20 7.50
C GLU A 24 -5.06 -20.38 8.78
N ARG A 25 -4.91 -21.02 9.94
CA ARG A 25 -4.63 -20.31 11.21
C ARG A 25 -3.36 -19.47 11.11
N LYS A 26 -2.26 -20.04 10.63
CA LYS A 26 -1.01 -19.29 10.43
C LYS A 26 -1.16 -18.11 9.47
N ARG A 27 -1.91 -18.27 8.38
CA ARG A 27 -2.21 -17.18 7.43
C ARG A 27 -2.99 -16.06 8.11
N ARG A 28 -4.05 -16.41 8.85
CA ARG A 28 -4.88 -15.44 9.57
C ARG A 28 -4.07 -14.68 10.63
N ASP A 29 -3.22 -15.38 11.37
CA ASP A 29 -2.38 -14.76 12.38
C ASP A 29 -1.36 -13.81 11.74
N ASN A 30 -0.68 -14.25 10.67
CA ASN A 30 0.25 -13.40 9.95
C ASN A 30 -0.41 -12.13 9.38
N ILE A 31 -1.62 -12.25 8.82
CA ILE A 31 -2.40 -11.10 8.34
C ILE A 31 -2.73 -10.15 9.50
N ASN A 32 -3.12 -10.69 10.66
CA ASN A 32 -3.43 -9.87 11.83
C ASN A 32 -2.21 -9.09 12.33
N ASP A 33 -1.04 -9.75 12.36
CA ASP A 33 0.21 -9.12 12.77
C ASP A 33 0.56 -7.96 11.84
N ARG A 34 0.43 -8.14 10.52
CA ARG A 34 0.66 -7.07 9.53
C ARG A 34 -0.32 -5.91 9.67
N ILE A 35 -1.59 -6.18 9.98
CA ILE A 35 -2.58 -5.11 10.24
C ILE A 35 -2.21 -4.33 11.52
N GLN A 36 -1.69 -4.99 12.55
CA GLN A 36 -1.26 -4.31 13.78
C GLN A 36 0.02 -3.50 13.58
N GLU A 37 0.99 -4.04 12.83
CA GLU A 37 2.19 -3.31 12.41
C GLU A 37 1.79 -2.04 11.63
N LEU A 38 0.84 -2.17 10.70
CA LEU A 38 0.32 -1.03 9.92
C LEU A 38 -0.30 0.05 10.82
N LEU A 39 -1.09 -0.34 11.82
CA LEU A 39 -1.64 0.60 12.81
C LEU A 39 -0.52 1.37 13.53
N SER A 40 0.61 0.74 13.84
CA SER A 40 1.73 1.40 14.52
C SER A 40 2.50 2.40 13.65
N MET A 41 2.39 2.29 12.32
CA MET A 41 3.08 3.14 11.35
C MET A 41 2.29 4.39 10.98
N ILE A 42 0.96 4.37 11.17
CA ILE A 42 0.08 5.48 10.82
C ILE A 42 0.03 6.47 12.00
N PRO A 43 0.28 7.77 11.77
CA PRO A 43 0.22 8.77 12.84
C PRO A 43 -1.17 8.84 13.50
N GLU A 44 -1.22 9.10 14.80
CA GLU A 44 -2.47 9.11 15.58
C GLU A 44 -3.44 10.19 15.10
N GLU A 45 -2.94 11.23 14.43
CA GLU A 45 -3.72 12.31 13.84
C GLU A 45 -4.74 11.81 12.82
N PHE A 46 -4.41 10.75 12.07
CA PHE A 46 -5.30 10.10 11.10
C PHE A 46 -6.45 9.34 11.79
N PHE A 47 -6.39 9.13 13.10
CA PHE A 47 -7.45 8.48 13.88
C PHE A 47 -8.23 9.45 14.78
N GLN A 48 -7.98 10.77 14.70
CA GLN A 48 -8.64 11.76 15.56
C GLN A 48 -10.16 11.75 15.42
N GLU A 49 -10.69 11.72 14.20
CA GLU A 49 -12.15 11.67 13.96
C GLU A 49 -12.79 10.42 14.60
N TYR A 50 -12.05 9.30 14.60
CA TYR A 50 -12.47 8.09 15.27
C TYR A 50 -12.52 8.25 16.80
N TYR A 51 -11.46 8.81 17.39
CA TYR A 51 -11.40 9.02 18.84
C TYR A 51 -12.41 10.07 19.32
N GLN A 52 -12.67 11.11 18.53
CA GLN A 52 -13.70 12.13 18.82
C GLN A 52 -15.10 11.51 18.80
N LYS A 53 -15.43 10.75 17.75
CA LYS A 53 -16.74 10.07 17.64
C LYS A 53 -16.97 9.08 18.78
N LYS A 54 -15.91 8.45 19.31
CA LYS A 54 -15.99 7.60 20.51
C LYS A 54 -16.31 8.42 21.76
N LYS A 55 -15.64 9.55 21.96
CA LYS A 55 -15.84 10.43 23.13
C LYS A 55 -17.28 10.95 23.21
N ASP A 56 -17.88 11.28 22.07
CA ASP A 56 -19.26 11.75 22.01
C ASP A 56 -20.26 10.63 22.38
N LEU A 57 -19.97 9.38 21.99
CA LEU A 57 -20.79 8.21 22.34
C LEU A 57 -20.69 7.80 23.82
N GLU A 58 -19.55 8.07 24.47
CA GLU A 58 -19.34 7.80 25.91
C GLU A 58 -19.85 8.95 26.82
N SER A 59 -20.11 10.14 26.26
CA SER A 59 -20.58 11.32 27.00
C SER A 59 -22.12 11.45 27.04
N GLU A 60 -22.86 10.61 26.29
CA GLU A 60 -24.33 10.52 26.29
C GLU A 60 -24.86 9.52 27.33
N ASP A 61 -24.42 9.62 28.58
CA ASP A 61 -25.15 9.07 29.74
C ASP A 61 -25.75 10.22 30.54
N GLY A 62 -26.93 10.68 30.10
CA GLY A 62 -27.62 11.80 30.75
C GLY A 62 -28.88 12.29 30.04
N THR A 63 -29.96 11.50 30.10
CA THR A 63 -31.39 11.86 29.89
C THR A 63 -32.01 11.55 28.50
N PRO A 64 -33.10 10.75 28.42
CA PRO A 64 -33.85 10.57 27.19
C PRO A 64 -34.95 11.64 27.09
N THR A 65 -34.83 12.55 26.13
CA THR A 65 -35.98 13.34 25.64
C THR A 65 -36.03 13.22 24.13
N GLY A 66 -37.05 12.51 23.62
CA GLY A 66 -37.32 12.44 22.18
C GLY A 66 -37.72 13.80 21.61
N THR A 67 -37.50 14.00 20.30
CA THR A 67 -38.54 14.02 19.25
C THR A 67 -37.88 14.27 17.88
N GLY A 68 -38.17 13.39 16.91
CA GLY A 68 -38.21 13.57 15.45
C GLY A 68 -37.24 14.50 14.69
N GLY A 69 -36.54 13.93 13.70
CA GLY A 69 -36.02 14.70 12.56
C GLY A 69 -34.87 14.05 11.80
N THR A 70 -35.20 13.28 10.76
CA THR A 70 -34.42 13.03 9.53
C THR A 70 -32.91 13.36 9.53
N ASN A 71 -32.04 12.34 9.43
CA ASN A 71 -31.27 12.08 8.20
C ASN A 71 -30.42 10.81 8.32
N ILE A 72 -30.38 10.10 7.19
CA ILE A 72 -29.56 8.95 6.87
C ILE A 72 -28.09 9.22 7.20
N GLY A 73 -27.40 8.25 7.82
CA GLY A 73 -25.95 8.42 7.92
C GLY A 73 -25.05 7.39 8.56
N LYS A 74 -25.48 6.24 9.11
CA LYS A 74 -24.55 5.23 9.71
C LYS A 74 -23.69 5.85 10.85
N ASN A 75 -23.47 5.18 11.96
CA ASN A 75 -22.19 4.57 12.28
C ASN A 75 -22.37 4.06 13.70
N LYS A 76 -22.84 2.81 13.82
CA LYS A 76 -22.65 2.01 15.02
C LYS A 76 -21.16 2.05 15.38
N GLY A 77 -20.85 2.36 16.64
CA GLY A 77 -19.48 2.53 17.16
C GLY A 77 -18.51 1.53 16.52
N THR A 78 -17.58 2.06 15.73
CA THR A 78 -16.71 1.27 14.86
C THR A 78 -15.46 0.78 15.56
N GLY A 79 -15.31 1.00 16.88
CA GLY A 79 -14.17 0.52 17.64
C GLY A 79 -14.26 -0.96 18.02
N THR A 80 -13.10 -1.59 18.20
CA THR A 80 -13.02 -2.86 18.95
C THR A 80 -13.34 -2.64 20.43
N ARG A 81 -13.65 -3.71 21.19
CA ARG A 81 -14.01 -3.63 22.62
C ARG A 81 -12.98 -2.86 23.48
N ASP A 82 -11.74 -2.80 23.00
CA ASP A 82 -10.61 -2.15 23.65
C ASP A 82 -10.46 -0.66 23.27
N GLY A 83 -11.39 -0.10 22.49
CA GLY A 83 -11.34 1.29 22.02
C GLY A 83 -10.30 1.56 20.94
N LYS A 84 -9.68 0.51 20.39
CA LYS A 84 -8.75 0.60 19.25
C LYS A 84 -9.50 0.57 17.92
N PRO A 85 -8.99 1.26 16.89
CA PRO A 85 -9.61 1.25 15.55
C PRO A 85 -9.75 -0.18 15.03
N ASN A 86 -10.86 -0.45 14.34
CA ASN A 86 -11.09 -1.75 13.73
C ASN A 86 -10.23 -1.96 12.47
N LYS A 87 -10.14 -3.20 12.00
CA LYS A 87 -9.34 -3.55 10.80
C LYS A 87 -9.70 -2.74 9.56
N GLY A 88 -10.99 -2.50 9.31
CA GLY A 88 -11.44 -1.69 8.19
C GLY A 88 -10.95 -0.25 8.30
N GLN A 89 -11.03 0.34 9.48
CA GLN A 89 -10.55 1.70 9.75
C GLN A 89 -9.03 1.81 9.62
N ILE A 90 -8.28 0.83 10.13
CA ILE A 90 -6.82 0.78 9.98
C ILE A 90 -6.46 0.78 8.49
N LEU A 91 -7.14 -0.04 7.69
CA LEU A 91 -6.89 -0.13 6.25
C LEU A 91 -7.30 1.15 5.51
N THR A 92 -8.45 1.75 5.84
CA THR A 92 -8.86 3.03 5.25
C THR A 92 -7.85 4.13 5.55
N GLN A 93 -7.46 4.27 6.82
CA GLN A 93 -6.49 5.30 7.22
C GLN A 93 -5.08 5.03 6.68
N ALA A 94 -4.72 3.77 6.45
CA ALA A 94 -3.48 3.44 5.75
C ALA A 94 -3.46 3.99 4.32
N VAL A 95 -4.57 3.86 3.58
CA VAL A 95 -4.67 4.37 2.22
C VAL A 95 -4.57 5.89 2.21
N GLU A 96 -5.31 6.56 3.12
CA GLU A 96 -5.24 8.02 3.28
C GLU A 96 -3.82 8.50 3.60
N TYR A 97 -3.13 7.81 4.50
CA TYR A 97 -1.76 8.15 4.88
C TYR A 97 -0.76 7.93 3.74
N VAL A 98 -0.89 6.84 2.97
CA VAL A 98 -0.04 6.62 1.78
C VAL A 98 -0.26 7.73 0.76
N THR A 99 -1.50 8.11 0.48
CA THR A 99 -1.81 9.23 -0.43
C THR A 99 -1.24 10.54 0.09
N TYR A 100 -1.33 10.79 1.39
CA TYR A 100 -0.70 11.96 2.01
C TYR A 100 0.82 11.97 1.80
N LEU A 101 1.51 10.85 2.08
CA LEU A 101 2.95 10.74 1.89
C LEU A 101 3.37 10.92 0.42
N GLN A 102 2.61 10.35 -0.52
CA GLN A 102 2.83 10.53 -1.96
C GLN A 102 2.77 12.02 -2.34
N ASN A 103 1.72 12.72 -1.89
CA ASN A 103 1.59 14.17 -2.14
C ASN A 103 2.74 14.97 -1.51
N GLN A 104 3.18 14.59 -0.31
CA GLN A 104 4.32 15.26 0.35
C GLN A 104 5.62 15.04 -0.43
N VAL A 105 5.86 13.85 -0.95
CA VAL A 105 7.02 13.57 -1.82
C VAL A 105 6.96 14.44 -3.07
N ASP A 106 5.80 14.50 -3.74
CA ASP A 106 5.64 15.28 -4.98
C ASP A 106 5.83 16.79 -4.76
N LEU A 107 5.28 17.33 -3.66
CA LEU A 107 5.45 18.74 -3.30
C LEU A 107 6.93 19.08 -3.09
N ARG A 108 7.62 18.28 -2.28
CA ARG A 108 9.05 18.50 -2.00
C ARG A 108 9.92 18.29 -3.22
N ASN A 109 9.57 17.33 -4.07
CA ASN A 109 10.25 17.11 -5.34
C ASN A 109 10.16 18.35 -6.25
N ARG A 110 8.97 18.97 -6.34
CA ARG A 110 8.78 20.19 -7.12
C ARG A 110 9.58 21.37 -6.56
N GLU A 111 9.59 21.55 -5.24
CA GLU A 111 10.38 22.60 -4.58
C GLU A 111 11.89 22.40 -4.82
N GLU A 112 12.37 21.17 -4.75
CA GLU A 112 13.76 20.83 -4.99
C GLU A 112 14.18 21.12 -6.44
N VAL A 113 13.33 20.78 -7.42
CA VAL A 113 13.58 21.12 -8.83
C VAL A 113 13.72 22.64 -9.02
N GLU A 114 12.85 23.44 -8.41
CA GLU A 114 12.92 24.90 -8.50
C GLU A 114 14.24 25.44 -7.92
N LEU A 115 14.66 24.91 -6.77
CA LEU A 115 15.92 25.28 -6.13
C LEU A 115 17.13 24.89 -6.99
N ILE A 116 17.13 23.68 -7.57
CA ILE A 116 18.19 23.22 -8.47
C ILE A 116 18.32 24.16 -9.68
N LEU A 117 17.20 24.54 -10.31
CA LEU A 117 17.20 25.47 -11.44
C LEU A 117 17.76 26.84 -11.03
N LYS A 118 17.32 27.37 -9.88
CA LYS A 118 17.80 28.65 -9.37
C LYS A 118 19.30 28.63 -9.07
N VAL A 119 19.80 27.55 -8.47
CA VAL A 119 21.24 27.38 -8.21
C VAL A 119 22.04 27.32 -9.52
N LYS A 120 21.54 26.57 -10.52
CA LYS A 120 22.16 26.53 -11.86
C LYS A 120 22.21 27.90 -12.52
N ASP A 121 21.13 28.67 -12.45
CA ASP A 121 21.07 30.01 -13.04
C ASP A 121 22.02 30.99 -12.34
N LEU A 122 22.07 30.98 -11.01
CA LEU A 122 23.00 31.80 -10.23
C LEU A 122 24.46 31.41 -10.46
N SER A 123 24.76 30.11 -10.57
CA SER A 123 26.09 29.60 -10.90
C SER A 123 26.56 30.12 -12.26
N LYS A 124 25.68 30.11 -13.28
CA LYS A 124 25.97 30.70 -14.60
C LYS A 124 26.22 32.20 -14.54
N GLN A 125 25.40 32.94 -13.78
CA GLN A 125 25.53 34.40 -13.64
C GLN A 125 26.81 34.81 -12.92
N THR A 126 27.20 34.06 -11.90
CA THR A 126 28.37 34.38 -11.04
C THR A 126 29.66 33.77 -11.59
N GLY A 127 29.58 32.89 -12.59
CA GLY A 127 30.72 32.14 -13.11
C GLY A 127 31.34 31.17 -12.08
N SER A 128 30.61 30.86 -11.01
CA SER A 128 31.07 29.99 -9.92
C SER A 128 30.62 28.56 -10.18
N ILE A 129 31.56 27.61 -10.17
CA ILE A 129 31.27 26.18 -10.37
C ILE A 129 30.86 25.56 -9.03
N VAL A 130 29.67 24.98 -8.97
CA VAL A 130 29.15 24.26 -7.79
C VAL A 130 29.33 22.77 -8.04
N ASN A 131 30.29 22.15 -7.33
CA ASN A 131 30.62 20.72 -7.46
C ASN A 131 30.28 19.91 -6.21
N ASP A 132 29.94 20.60 -5.13
CA ASP A 132 29.67 20.05 -3.80
C ASP A 132 28.21 19.60 -3.61
N VAL A 133 27.33 19.92 -4.57
CA VAL A 133 25.90 19.60 -4.51
C VAL A 133 25.45 18.90 -5.79
N ASN A 134 24.64 17.86 -5.65
CA ASN A 134 23.98 17.21 -6.79
C ASN A 134 22.90 18.15 -7.36
N LEU A 135 23.09 18.53 -8.62
CA LEU A 135 22.16 19.39 -9.38
C LEU A 135 21.48 18.64 -10.53
N GLU A 136 21.71 17.34 -10.68
CA GLU A 136 21.19 16.57 -11.82
C GLU A 136 19.87 15.89 -11.52
N ASN A 137 19.76 15.29 -10.34
CA ASN A 137 18.58 14.52 -9.93
C ASN A 137 18.08 15.00 -8.57
N THR A 138 16.80 14.86 -8.30
CA THR A 138 16.26 15.18 -6.98
C THR A 138 16.52 14.07 -5.98
N SER A 139 16.45 14.41 -4.69
CA SER A 139 16.53 13.45 -3.60
C SER A 139 15.45 12.35 -3.71
N ALA A 140 14.25 12.71 -4.20
CA ALA A 140 13.17 11.78 -4.43
C ALA A 140 13.50 10.77 -5.53
N GLU A 141 14.04 11.21 -6.67
CA GLU A 141 14.46 10.33 -7.77
C GLU A 141 15.53 9.32 -7.31
N ILE A 142 16.48 9.77 -6.49
CA ILE A 142 17.53 8.90 -5.93
C ILE A 142 16.94 7.90 -4.94
N ALA A 143 16.01 8.32 -4.07
CA ALA A 143 15.38 7.44 -3.10
C ALA A 143 14.47 6.40 -3.75
N LEU A 144 13.69 6.80 -4.76
CA LEU A 144 12.84 5.92 -5.54
C LEU A 144 13.67 4.91 -6.33
N ALA A 145 14.82 5.31 -6.86
CA ALA A 145 15.74 4.40 -7.55
C ALA A 145 16.17 3.22 -6.66
N LYS A 146 16.47 3.48 -5.38
CA LYS A 146 16.90 2.45 -4.42
C LYS A 146 15.85 1.37 -4.17
N ILE A 147 14.56 1.70 -4.34
CA ILE A 147 13.45 0.75 -4.22
C ILE A 147 13.02 0.20 -5.59
N GLY A 148 13.78 0.46 -6.65
CA GLY A 148 13.50 -0.03 -8.00
C GLY A 148 12.39 0.74 -8.72
N VAL A 149 12.12 1.98 -8.34
CA VAL A 149 11.05 2.82 -8.91
C VAL A 149 11.66 4.03 -9.64
N GLY A 150 11.10 4.36 -10.82
CA GLY A 150 11.48 5.54 -11.60
C GLY A 150 12.61 5.31 -12.61
N PRO A 151 13.00 6.34 -13.37
CA PRO A 151 13.96 6.22 -14.48
C PRO A 151 15.38 5.85 -14.03
N LEU A 152 15.74 6.16 -12.79
CA LEU A 152 17.05 5.85 -12.22
C LEU A 152 17.16 4.43 -11.63
N ALA A 153 16.05 3.67 -11.60
CA ALA A 153 15.95 2.38 -10.93
C ALA A 153 16.91 1.29 -11.43
N GLY A 154 17.42 1.38 -12.66
CA GLY A 154 18.43 0.45 -13.20
C GLY A 154 19.85 1.01 -13.23
N ILE A 155 20.00 2.33 -13.18
CA ILE A 155 21.30 3.01 -13.34
C ILE A 155 22.10 2.92 -12.03
N LEU A 156 21.41 3.03 -10.89
CA LEU A 156 22.07 2.96 -9.57
C LEU A 156 22.58 1.54 -9.26
N GLU A 157 21.86 0.51 -9.69
CA GLU A 157 22.23 -0.90 -9.52
C GLU A 157 23.50 -1.26 -10.30
N GLU A 158 23.69 -0.65 -11.48
CA GLU A 158 24.87 -0.83 -12.33
C GLU A 158 26.11 -0.09 -11.78
N TYR A 159 25.94 1.04 -11.08
CA TYR A 159 27.06 1.85 -10.56
C TYR A 159 27.55 1.45 -9.15
N TYR A 160 26.66 0.91 -8.29
CA TYR A 160 26.97 0.56 -6.88
C TYR A 160 26.90 -0.95 -6.59
N GLY A 161 27.23 -1.79 -7.57
CA GLY A 161 27.16 -3.26 -7.49
C GLY A 161 27.22 -3.87 -6.07
N SER A 162 26.10 -4.51 -5.69
CA SER A 162 25.94 -5.44 -4.56
C SER A 162 26.11 -4.90 -3.13
N THR A 163 24.96 -4.65 -2.47
CA THR A 163 24.75 -5.14 -1.09
C THR A 163 23.42 -5.90 -0.99
N SER A 164 23.55 -7.23 -1.00
CA SER A 164 22.61 -8.24 -0.47
C SER A 164 21.17 -8.24 -0.99
N SER A 165 20.99 -9.02 -2.06
CA SER A 165 19.78 -9.77 -2.38
C SER A 165 19.31 -10.65 -1.21
N THR A 166 18.09 -10.45 -0.72
CA THR A 166 17.27 -11.53 -0.18
C THR A 166 16.33 -12.03 -1.27
N GLY A 167 16.76 -13.13 -1.91
CA GLY A 167 15.93 -14.24 -2.40
C GLY A 167 14.77 -13.93 -3.34
N THR A 168 14.96 -14.17 -4.63
CA THR A 168 14.55 -15.43 -5.28
C THR A 168 15.04 -15.41 -6.73
N SER A 169 16.12 -16.14 -6.99
CA SER A 169 16.57 -16.46 -8.33
C SER A 169 15.63 -17.50 -8.93
N ASN A 170 14.88 -17.13 -9.96
CA ASN A 170 14.43 -18.06 -10.99
C ASN A 170 14.74 -17.42 -12.34
N ASP A 171 15.89 -17.83 -12.85
CA ASP A 171 16.44 -17.54 -14.15
C ASP A 171 15.53 -18.13 -15.25
N LYS A 172 14.90 -17.26 -16.05
CA LYS A 172 14.55 -17.52 -17.45
C LYS A 172 14.58 -16.21 -18.22
N GLN A 173 15.66 -16.05 -18.98
CA GLN A 173 15.80 -15.10 -20.07
C GLN A 173 14.59 -15.18 -21.02
N HIS A 174 13.83 -14.09 -21.12
CA HIS A 174 12.95 -13.85 -22.26
C HIS A 174 13.38 -12.55 -22.92
N GLU A 175 13.98 -12.68 -24.10
CA GLU A 175 14.26 -11.61 -25.04
C GLU A 175 12.99 -10.77 -25.27
N ARG A 176 13.09 -9.45 -25.08
CA ARG A 176 12.02 -8.50 -25.39
C ARG A 176 11.94 -8.29 -26.90
N ASN A 177 11.02 -9.00 -27.56
CA ASN A 177 10.53 -8.59 -28.88
C ASN A 177 9.58 -7.39 -28.72
N ASN A 178 10.08 -6.18 -28.96
CA ASN A 178 9.24 -4.99 -29.13
C ASN A 178 8.68 -4.96 -30.57
N ASN A 179 7.70 -5.82 -30.86
CA ASN A 179 6.85 -5.67 -32.04
C ASN A 179 5.43 -5.33 -31.58
N PHE A 180 5.20 -4.06 -31.24
CA PHE A 180 3.86 -3.54 -30.95
C PHE A 180 3.24 -3.09 -32.27
N GLU A 181 2.58 -4.02 -32.95
CA GLU A 181 1.83 -3.79 -34.18
C GLU A 181 0.51 -3.09 -33.82
N TYR A 182 0.44 -1.79 -34.10
CA TYR A 182 -0.74 -0.96 -33.94
C TYR A 182 -1.76 -1.31 -35.04
N GLY A 183 -2.60 -2.31 -34.76
CA GLY A 183 -3.64 -2.78 -35.66
C GLY A 183 -4.80 -1.79 -35.79
N GLY A 184 -5.10 -1.40 -37.03
CA GLY A 184 -6.48 -1.33 -37.50
C GLY A 184 -7.15 0.04 -37.57
N TYR A 185 -6.63 0.97 -38.38
CA TYR A 185 -7.42 2.10 -38.91
C TYR A 185 -6.92 2.52 -40.29
N SER A 186 -7.15 1.70 -41.31
CA SER A 186 -6.98 2.15 -42.71
C SER A 186 -7.55 1.15 -43.72
N GLU A 187 -8.86 0.86 -43.69
CA GLU A 187 -9.50 0.26 -44.86
C GLU A 187 -11.03 0.43 -44.89
N TYR A 188 -11.50 1.66 -45.08
CA TYR A 188 -12.78 1.92 -45.75
C TYR A 188 -12.62 3.17 -46.60
N GLY A 189 -12.19 2.96 -47.83
CA GLY A 189 -11.97 4.05 -48.76
C GLY A 189 -11.54 3.59 -50.14
N ASP A 190 -12.17 2.56 -50.70
CA ASP A 190 -12.42 2.49 -52.15
C ASP A 190 -13.37 1.33 -52.50
N ILE A 191 -14.59 1.65 -52.92
CA ILE A 191 -15.40 0.76 -53.76
C ILE A 191 -16.03 1.68 -54.81
N GLY A 192 -15.64 1.48 -56.06
CA GLY A 192 -16.17 2.18 -57.24
C GLY A 192 -17.57 1.74 -57.65
#